data_AF-A0AAW3FQU5-F1
#
_entry.id   AF-A0AAW3FQU5-F1
#
_cell.length_a   1.000
_cell.length_b   1.000
_cell.length_c   1.000
_cell.angle_alpha   90.00
_cell.angle_beta   90.00
_cell.angle_gamma   90.00
#
_symmetry.space_group_name_H-M   'P 1'
#
loop_
_entity.id
_entity.type
_entity.pdbx_description
1 polymer ?
#
loop_
_entity_poly.entity_id
_entity_poly.type
_entity_poly.pdbx_seq_one_letter_code
_entity_poly.pdbx_strand_id
1 'polypeptide(L)'
;MKNGALLQFIQSHFQTRFRFRNAFETQLTVQILSRLIGEHPESLLLTRRDVEALAGCSLDAPALQREYFPQRAMTLLETALDELVTLSVIIHQDQGRTRYPLFRSVQLDQVCQRIVFNLNLDVLPQLTDWSRELQQEQERF
;
A
#
# COMPACT_ATOMS: atom_id res chain seq x y z
N MET A 1 -13.69 3.37 -10.52
CA MET A 1 -12.89 4.61 -10.34
C MET A 1 -11.55 4.52 -11.08
N LYS A 2 -11.08 5.60 -11.71
CA LYS A 2 -9.76 5.65 -12.38
C LYS A 2 -8.63 5.70 -11.34
N ASN A 3 -7.50 5.05 -11.62
CA ASN A 3 -6.33 4.97 -10.72
C ASN A 3 -5.85 6.36 -10.22
N GLY A 4 -5.99 7.41 -11.05
CA GLY A 4 -5.64 8.78 -10.66
C GLY A 4 -6.48 9.37 -9.53
N ALA A 5 -7.79 9.09 -9.47
CA ALA A 5 -8.65 9.60 -8.40
C ALA A 5 -8.36 8.90 -7.06
N LEU A 6 -8.13 7.59 -7.13
CA LEU A 6 -7.74 6.78 -5.98
C LEU A 6 -6.38 7.20 -5.40
N LEU A 7 -5.42 7.52 -6.28
CA LEU A 7 -4.14 8.09 -5.86
C LEU A 7 -4.31 9.44 -5.17
N GLN A 8 -5.17 10.32 -5.68
CA GLN A 8 -5.47 11.61 -5.04
C GLN A 8 -6.10 11.42 -3.66
N PHE A 9 -7.05 10.50 -3.53
CA PHE A 9 -7.65 10.10 -2.26
C PHE A 9 -6.59 9.60 -1.26
N ILE A 10 -5.68 8.73 -1.71
CA ILE A 10 -4.59 8.22 -0.86
C ILE A 10 -3.64 9.36 -0.43
N GLN A 11 -3.29 10.25 -1.35
CA GLN A 11 -2.38 11.38 -1.08
C GLN A 11 -2.98 12.41 -0.11
N SER A 12 -4.29 12.64 -0.15
CA SER A 12 -4.95 13.54 0.80
C SER A 12 -4.98 12.97 2.22
N HIS A 13 -5.10 11.65 2.35
CA HIS A 13 -5.29 10.99 3.64
C HIS A 13 -3.99 10.62 4.38
N PHE A 14 -3.00 10.04 3.70
CA PHE A 14 -1.79 9.53 4.36
C PHE A 14 -0.75 10.60 4.74
N GLN A 15 -1.01 11.88 4.46
CA GLN A 15 -0.09 13.03 4.64
C GLN A 15 1.35 12.77 4.15
N THR A 16 1.50 11.79 3.25
CA THR A 16 2.76 11.31 2.71
C THR A 16 2.76 11.65 1.24
N ARG A 17 3.78 12.39 0.80
CA ARG A 17 3.99 12.62 -0.62
C ARG A 17 4.73 11.42 -1.17
N PHE A 18 3.98 10.43 -1.64
CA PHE A 18 4.56 9.29 -2.34
C PHE A 18 5.41 9.75 -3.52
N ARG A 19 6.64 9.27 -3.61
CA ARG A 19 7.58 9.54 -4.70
C ARG A 19 7.85 8.25 -5.45
N PHE A 20 6.80 7.74 -6.09
CA PHE A 20 6.90 6.56 -6.92
C PHE A 20 7.89 6.78 -8.07
N ARG A 21 8.82 5.84 -8.23
CA ARG A 21 9.83 5.85 -9.30
C ARG A 21 9.23 5.50 -10.65
N ASN A 22 8.18 4.68 -10.65
CA ASN A 22 7.56 4.16 -11.86
C ASN A 22 6.08 3.81 -11.64
N ALA A 23 5.44 3.39 -12.73
CA ALA A 23 4.05 2.96 -12.74
C ALA A 23 3.82 1.70 -11.87
N PHE A 24 4.82 0.82 -11.78
CA PHE A 24 4.74 -0.40 -10.99
C PHE A 24 4.52 -0.09 -9.50
N GLU A 25 5.35 0.77 -8.90
CA GLU A 25 5.21 1.18 -7.49
C GLU A 25 3.90 1.90 -7.25
N THR A 26 3.54 2.82 -8.15
CA THR A 26 2.30 3.57 -8.05
C THR A 26 1.11 2.61 -8.00
N GLN A 27 1.04 1.70 -8.97
CA GLN A 27 -0.06 0.75 -9.07
C GLN A 27 -0.09 -0.21 -7.90
N LEU A 28 1.05 -0.81 -7.54
CA LEU A 28 1.13 -1.76 -6.43
C LEU A 28 0.72 -1.09 -5.11
N THR A 29 1.28 0.08 -4.80
CA THR A 29 0.97 0.83 -3.56
C THR A 29 -0.50 1.21 -3.50
N VAL A 30 -1.03 1.78 -4.59
CA VAL A 30 -2.44 2.20 -4.64
C VAL A 30 -3.37 1.01 -4.46
N GLN A 31 -3.11 -0.12 -5.11
CA GLN A 31 -3.94 -1.32 -4.98
C GLN A 31 -3.87 -1.91 -3.57
N ILE A 32 -2.70 -1.98 -2.95
CA ILE A 32 -2.54 -2.46 -1.58
C ILE A 32 -3.32 -1.57 -0.61
N LEU A 33 -3.13 -0.25 -0.68
CA LEU A 33 -3.82 0.68 0.21
C LEU A 33 -5.33 0.65 0.04
N SER A 34 -5.80 0.52 -1.20
CA SER A 34 -7.24 0.39 -1.49
C SER A 34 -7.83 -0.85 -0.85
N ARG A 35 -7.10 -1.97 -0.92
CA ARG A 35 -7.52 -3.22 -0.28
C ARG A 35 -7.53 -3.08 1.24
N LEU A 36 -6.52 -2.43 1.83
CA LEU A 36 -6.46 -2.19 3.27
C LEU A 36 -7.59 -1.28 3.77
N ILE A 37 -7.94 -0.24 3.00
CA ILE A 37 -9.05 0.68 3.29
C ILE A 37 -10.41 -0.01 3.06
N GLY A 38 -10.52 -0.88 2.06
CA GLY A 38 -11.79 -1.52 1.70
C GLY A 38 -12.15 -2.72 2.57
N GLU A 39 -11.16 -3.57 2.90
CA GLU A 39 -11.37 -4.85 3.57
C GLU A 39 -10.97 -4.84 5.05
N HIS A 40 -10.18 -3.86 5.48
CA HIS A 40 -9.64 -3.74 6.85
C HIS A 40 -9.04 -5.03 7.42
N PRO A 41 -8.22 -5.80 6.65
CA PRO A 41 -7.72 -7.07 7.14
C PRO A 41 -6.71 -6.83 8.27
N GLU A 42 -6.78 -7.63 9.34
CA GLU A 42 -5.75 -7.61 10.40
C GLU A 42 -4.36 -7.93 9.85
N SER A 43 -4.31 -8.79 8.82
CA SER A 43 -3.09 -9.13 8.09
C SER A 43 -3.37 -9.28 6.60
N LEU A 44 -2.51 -8.69 5.77
CA LEU A 44 -2.51 -8.87 4.32
C LEU A 44 -1.30 -9.70 3.90
N LEU A 45 -1.54 -10.92 3.44
CA LEU A 45 -0.53 -11.76 2.81
C LEU A 45 -0.58 -11.57 1.30
N LEU A 46 0.56 -11.23 0.70
CA LEU A 46 0.74 -11.15 -0.74
C LEU A 46 1.81 -12.15 -1.17
N THR A 47 1.42 -13.12 -1.98
CA THR A 47 2.38 -13.95 -2.71
C THR A 47 2.92 -13.18 -3.91
N ARG A 48 4.02 -13.67 -4.51
CA ARG A 48 4.48 -13.19 -5.81
C ARG A 48 3.35 -13.04 -6.84
N ARG A 49 2.48 -14.05 -6.95
CA ARG A 49 1.39 -14.04 -7.93
C ARG A 49 0.38 -12.92 -7.65
N ASP A 50 0.08 -12.67 -6.38
CA ASP A 50 -0.81 -11.58 -5.98
C ASP A 50 -0.20 -10.24 -6.34
N VAL A 51 1.09 -10.04 -6.05
CA VAL A 51 1.82 -8.83 -6.42
C VAL A 51 1.77 -8.59 -7.93
N GLU A 52 2.08 -9.60 -8.74
CA GLU A 52 2.05 -9.49 -10.21
C GLU A 52 0.64 -9.16 -10.72
N ALA A 53 -0.39 -9.74 -10.09
CA ALA A 53 -1.78 -9.45 -10.42
C ALA A 53 -2.18 -8.02 -10.06
N LEU A 54 -1.81 -7.52 -8.86
CA LEU A 54 -2.09 -6.16 -8.42
C LEU A 54 -1.34 -5.13 -9.28
N ALA A 55 -0.07 -5.37 -9.55
CA ALA A 55 0.78 -4.50 -10.36
C ALA A 55 0.48 -4.58 -11.86
N GLY A 56 -0.21 -5.64 -12.32
CA GLY A 56 -0.56 -5.86 -13.72
C GLY A 56 0.62 -6.22 -14.62
N CYS A 57 1.76 -6.60 -14.04
CA CYS A 57 2.94 -7.02 -14.79
C CYS A 57 3.74 -8.09 -14.02
N SER A 58 4.57 -8.85 -14.73
CA SER A 58 5.46 -9.83 -14.11
C SER A 58 6.62 -9.13 -13.41
N LEU A 59 7.03 -9.64 -12.24
CA LEU A 59 8.24 -9.15 -11.57
C LEU A 59 9.51 -9.46 -12.37
N ASP A 60 9.48 -10.43 -13.29
CA ASP A 60 10.62 -10.76 -14.16
C ASP A 60 10.59 -9.96 -15.48
N ALA A 61 9.66 -9.01 -15.63
CA ALA A 61 9.58 -8.18 -16.82
C ALA A 61 10.92 -7.43 -17.03
N PRO A 62 11.56 -7.54 -18.21
CA PRO A 62 12.89 -6.95 -18.44
C PRO A 62 12.94 -5.44 -18.23
N ALA A 63 11.85 -4.73 -18.52
CA ALA A 63 11.75 -3.30 -18.26
C ALA A 63 11.83 -3.00 -16.76
N LEU A 64 11.07 -3.76 -15.96
CA LEU A 64 11.04 -3.61 -14.52
C LEU A 64 12.38 -4.00 -13.89
N GLN A 65 12.98 -5.13 -14.29
CA GLN A 65 14.29 -5.58 -13.80
C GLN A 65 15.44 -4.61 -14.09
N ARG A 66 15.34 -3.75 -15.11
CA ARG A 66 16.34 -2.71 -15.40
C ARG A 66 16.28 -1.54 -14.44
N GLU A 67 15.11 -1.25 -13.90
CA GLU A 67 14.88 -0.12 -12.99
C GLU A 67 15.31 -0.42 -11.55
N TYR A 68 15.44 -1.71 -11.20
CA TYR A 68 15.82 -2.14 -9.85
C TYR A 68 17.12 -2.95 -9.87
N PHE A 69 18.10 -2.47 -9.10
CA PHE A 69 19.32 -3.20 -8.80
C PHE A 69 19.34 -3.53 -7.30
N PRO A 70 19.59 -4.78 -6.87
CA PRO A 70 19.87 -5.99 -7.66
C PRO A 70 18.62 -6.64 -8.29
N GLN A 71 18.83 -7.43 -9.36
CA GLN A 71 17.79 -8.13 -10.15
C GLN A 71 17.16 -9.35 -9.44
N ARG A 72 16.80 -9.22 -8.16
CA ARG A 72 16.07 -10.23 -7.40
C ARG A 72 14.68 -9.71 -7.11
N ALA A 73 13.66 -10.48 -7.48
CA ALA A 73 12.25 -10.08 -7.33
C ALA A 73 11.90 -9.66 -5.89
N MET A 74 12.46 -10.34 -4.87
CA MET A 74 12.20 -9.97 -3.47
C MET A 74 12.84 -8.63 -3.07
N THR A 75 14.07 -8.37 -3.53
CA THR A 75 14.75 -7.09 -3.29
C THR A 75 14.08 -5.94 -4.04
N LEU A 76 13.58 -6.22 -5.25
CA LEU A 76 12.72 -5.28 -5.98
C LEU A 76 11.49 -4.93 -5.15
N LEU A 77 10.82 -5.92 -4.57
CA LEU A 77 9.63 -5.69 -3.75
C LEU A 77 9.93 -4.92 -2.47
N GLU A 78 10.99 -5.26 -1.75
CA GLU A 78 11.44 -4.47 -0.59
C GLU A 78 11.62 -3.00 -0.98
N THR A 79 12.31 -2.78 -2.09
CA THR A 79 12.63 -1.44 -2.57
C THR A 79 11.37 -0.70 -3.02
N ALA A 80 10.47 -1.37 -3.74
CA ALA A 80 9.21 -0.80 -4.25
C ALA A 80 8.21 -0.46 -3.14
N LEU A 81 8.31 -1.13 -1.99
CA LEU A 81 7.37 -1.00 -0.88
C LEU A 81 7.94 -0.20 0.29
N ASP A 82 9.17 0.30 0.21
CA ASP A 82 9.83 1.03 1.30
C ASP A 82 9.00 2.23 1.81
N GLU A 83 8.44 3.03 0.89
CA GLU A 83 7.53 4.12 1.26
C GLU A 83 6.23 3.62 1.91
N LEU A 84 5.70 2.48 1.45
CA LEU A 84 4.49 1.87 2.00
C LEU A 84 4.72 1.42 3.45
N VAL A 85 5.84 0.76 3.73
CA VAL A 85 6.16 0.20 5.06
C VAL A 85 6.31 1.30 6.12
N THR A 86 6.71 2.50 5.74
CA THR A 86 6.90 3.64 6.64
C THR A 86 5.66 4.52 6.82
N LEU A 87 4.54 4.15 6.20
CA LEU A 87 3.31 4.93 6.29
C LEU A 87 2.78 5.03 7.70
N SER A 88 2.13 6.16 7.94
CA SER A 88 1.46 6.42 9.21
C SER A 88 0.16 7.17 8.98
N VAL A 89 -0.76 6.99 9.92
CA VAL A 89 -2.03 7.68 10.00
C VAL A 89 -1.97 8.65 11.17
N ILE A 90 -2.43 9.88 10.95
CA ILE A 90 -2.53 10.89 12.00
C ILE A 90 -3.99 11.00 12.43
N ILE A 91 -4.26 10.59 13.66
CA ILE A 91 -5.60 10.69 14.26
C ILE A 91 -5.64 11.94 15.12
N HIS A 92 -6.67 12.77 14.90
CA HIS A 92 -6.93 13.98 15.68
C HIS A 92 -7.87 13.61 16.84
N GLN A 93 -7.48 13.96 18.05
CA GLN A 93 -8.24 13.77 19.27
C GLN A 93 -8.40 15.11 19.99
N ASP A 94 -9.33 15.20 20.94
CA ASP A 94 -9.62 16.44 21.67
C ASP A 94 -8.39 17.06 22.36
N GLN A 95 -7.38 16.24 22.67
CA GLN A 95 -6.16 16.66 23.36
C GLN A 95 -4.92 16.80 22.46
N GLY A 96 -5.04 16.57 21.14
CA GLY A 96 -3.92 16.70 20.22
C GLY A 96 -3.97 15.78 19.00
N ARG A 97 -2.79 15.46 18.46
CA ARG A 97 -2.65 14.59 17.29
C ARG A 97 -1.70 13.46 17.64
N THR A 98 -2.11 12.22 17.35
CA THR A 98 -1.27 11.04 17.55
C THR A 98 -0.99 10.40 16.19
N ARG A 99 0.28 10.09 15.94
CA ARG A 99 0.73 9.42 14.72
C ARG A 99 0.88 7.93 15.01
N TYR A 100 0.11 7.11 14.29
CA TYR A 100 0.19 5.66 14.36
C TYR A 100 0.82 5.12 13.08
N PRO A 101 1.83 4.23 13.15
CA PRO A 101 2.28 3.53 11.95
C PRO A 101 1.12 2.71 11.39
N LEU A 102 0.99 2.67 10.05
CA LEU A 102 -0.08 1.91 9.39
C LEU A 102 0.07 0.42 9.68
N PHE A 103 1.30 -0.08 9.64
CA PHE A 103 1.63 -1.47 9.92
C PHE A 103 2.28 -1.60 11.28
N ARG A 104 1.85 -2.61 12.04
CA ARG A 104 2.55 -3.06 13.24
C ARG A 104 3.85 -3.78 12.89
N SER A 105 3.84 -4.54 11.81
CA SER A 105 5.03 -5.20 11.27
C SER A 105 4.84 -5.56 9.80
N VAL A 106 5.95 -5.64 9.07
CA VAL A 106 5.99 -6.17 7.71
C VAL A 106 7.06 -7.27 7.67
N GLN A 107 6.68 -8.44 7.18
CA GLN A 107 7.54 -9.61 7.12
C GLN A 107 7.74 -10.04 5.68
N LEU A 108 9.00 -10.19 5.30
CA LEU A 108 9.39 -10.72 4.01
C LEU A 108 9.89 -12.15 4.19
N ASP A 109 9.25 -13.09 3.51
CA ASP A 109 9.71 -14.47 3.43
C ASP A 109 10.25 -14.72 2.03
N GLN A 110 11.59 -14.67 1.92
CA GLN A 110 12.30 -14.86 0.66
C GLN A 110 12.22 -16.30 0.15
N VAL A 111 12.04 -17.28 1.05
CA VAL A 111 11.97 -18.70 0.70
C VAL A 111 10.62 -19.00 0.04
N CYS A 112 9.53 -18.54 0.65
CA CYS A 112 8.18 -18.70 0.11
C CYS A 112 7.75 -17.60 -0.86
N GLN A 113 8.62 -16.62 -1.14
CA GLN A 113 8.35 -15.46 -2.00
C GLN A 113 7.03 -14.75 -1.67
N ARG A 114 6.87 -14.38 -0.39
CA ARG A 114 5.66 -13.73 0.13
C ARG A 114 6.00 -12.57 1.04
N ILE A 115 5.06 -11.64 1.13
CA ILE A 115 5.07 -10.49 2.03
C ILE A 115 3.84 -10.58 2.92
N VAL A 116 4.02 -10.36 4.21
CA VAL A 116 2.93 -10.26 5.16
C VAL A 116 2.96 -8.87 5.80
N PHE A 117 1.90 -8.11 5.60
CA PHE A 117 1.65 -6.86 6.29
C PHE A 117 0.72 -7.13 7.46
N ASN A 118 1.14 -6.80 8.68
CA ASN A 118 0.28 -6.85 9.85
C ASN A 118 -0.17 -5.43 10.17
N LEU A 119 -1.47 -5.19 10.08
CA LEU A 119 -2.04 -3.87 10.28
C LEU A 119 -1.94 -3.46 11.75
N ASN A 120 -1.72 -2.18 12.00
CA ASN A 120 -1.87 -1.63 13.33
C ASN A 120 -3.36 -1.43 13.64
N LEU A 121 -3.89 -2.15 14.64
CA LEU A 121 -5.32 -2.08 14.99
C LEU A 121 -5.75 -0.67 15.43
N ASP A 122 -4.82 0.14 15.93
CA ASP A 122 -5.09 1.53 16.32
C ASP A 122 -5.52 2.42 15.12
N VAL A 123 -5.22 2.00 13.88
CA VAL A 123 -5.61 2.75 12.67
C VAL A 123 -6.97 2.33 12.11
N LEU A 124 -7.56 1.24 12.59
CA LEU A 124 -8.82 0.69 12.06
C LEU A 124 -9.99 1.68 12.07
N PRO A 125 -10.22 2.49 13.13
CA PRO A 125 -11.29 3.48 13.11
C PRO A 125 -11.15 4.45 11.94
N GLN A 126 -9.93 4.95 11.72
CA GLN A 126 -9.66 5.90 10.65
C GLN A 126 -9.82 5.26 9.27
N LEU A 127 -9.34 4.02 9.08
CA LEU A 127 -9.54 3.29 7.83
C LEU A 127 -11.03 2.99 7.56
N THR A 128 -11.82 2.77 8.61
CA THR A 128 -13.28 2.56 8.49
C THR A 128 -13.96 3.82 7.96
N ASP A 129 -13.58 4.99 8.47
CA ASP A 129 -14.09 6.27 7.99
C ASP A 129 -13.70 6.49 6.51
N TRP A 130 -12.41 6.27 6.17
CA TRP A 130 -11.93 6.38 4.79
C TRP A 130 -12.60 5.39 3.84
N SER A 131 -12.97 4.20 4.30
CA SER A 131 -13.71 3.23 3.50
C SER A 131 -15.06 3.76 3.05
N ARG A 132 -15.78 4.42 3.97
CA ARG A 132 -17.08 5.05 3.69
C ARG A 132 -16.92 6.22 2.73
N GLU A 133 -15.92 7.07 2.95
CA GLU A 133 -15.60 8.17 2.03
C GLU A 133 -15.27 7.65 0.63
N LEU A 134 -14.43 6.63 0.55
CA LEU A 134 -14.04 6.00 -0.71
C LEU A 134 -15.24 5.40 -1.45
N GLN A 135 -16.18 4.76 -0.74
CA GLN A 135 -17.43 4.27 -1.33
C GLN A 135 -18.28 5.42 -1.89
N GLN A 136 -18.42 6.52 -1.14
CA GLN A 136 -19.16 7.70 -1.61
C GLN A 136 -18.52 8.35 -2.84
N GLU A 137 -17.19 8.40 -2.91
CA GLU A 137 -16.50 8.88 -4.10
C GLU A 137 -16.71 7.95 -5.29
N GLN A 138 -16.73 6.63 -5.08
CA GLN A 138 -17.01 5.67 -6.15
C GLN A 138 -18.45 5.75 -6.67
N GLU A 139 -19.44 6.06 -5.83
CA GLU A 139 -20.82 6.25 -6.26
C GLU A 139 -21.04 7.55 -7.06
N ARG A 140 -20.15 8.54 -6.90
CA ARG A 140 -20.21 9.82 -7.61
C ARG A 140 -19.63 9.77 -9.03
N PHE A 141 -18.95 8.69 -9.42
CA PHE A 141 -18.22 8.56 -10.70
C PHE A 141 -18.51 7.25 -11.43
#